data_AF-A0A8T4MR33-F1
#
_entry.id   AF-A0A8T4MR33-F1
#
_cell.length_a   1.000
_cell.length_b   1.000
_cell.length_c   1.000
_cell.angle_alpha   90.00
_cell.angle_beta   90.00
_cell.angle_gamma   90.00
#
_symmetry.space_group_name_H-M   'P 1'
#
loop_
_entity.id
_entity.type
_entity.pdbx_description
1 polymer ?
#
loop_
_entity_poly.entity_id
_entity_poly.type
_entity_poly.pdbx_seq_one_letter_code
_entity_poly.pdbx_strand_id
1 'polypeptide(L)'
;MERAKNNKLKNRIKKEIEKTYKHKRLIIGTISLIVLIMIYLFKDSSSITLRYSTFIALIVAFYLADHLLDIQFKLKHYLFIIIIGSTSILFYHLYFIYPQYDKLQHFILPMLICSIIFFMINKLKLALKWKLTFTVLSVTGILGMFEIGEFILDLFFNLKLQGVYIRDLTGLEKFNLLLNPLDDTMADLSFGILGSLFYATYAWIKYSKYKKMK
;
A
#
# COMPACT_ATOMS: atom_id res chain seq x y z
N MET A 1 -42.17 28.38 -11.69
CA MET A 1 -42.27 26.91 -11.91
C MET A 1 -40.92 26.27 -12.27
N GLU A 2 -40.10 26.91 -13.10
CA GLU A 2 -38.80 26.38 -13.56
C GLU A 2 -37.77 26.16 -12.44
N ARG A 3 -37.66 27.09 -11.48
CA ARG A 3 -36.79 26.97 -10.30
C ARG A 3 -37.09 25.72 -9.46
N ALA A 4 -38.37 25.35 -9.33
CA ALA A 4 -38.79 24.15 -8.61
C ALA A 4 -38.41 22.86 -9.35
N LYS A 5 -38.53 22.84 -10.68
CA LYS A 5 -38.06 21.72 -11.52
C LYS A 5 -36.54 21.53 -11.40
N ASN A 6 -35.77 22.62 -11.44
CA ASN A 6 -34.32 22.58 -11.27
C ASN A 6 -33.88 22.07 -9.89
N ASN A 7 -34.56 22.48 -8.82
CA ASN A 7 -34.26 21.97 -7.47
C ASN A 7 -34.58 20.47 -7.34
N LYS A 8 -35.68 20.00 -7.94
CA LYS A 8 -36.05 18.58 -7.93
C LYS A 8 -35.03 17.72 -8.70
N LEU A 9 -34.53 18.19 -9.84
CA LEU A 9 -33.50 17.50 -10.62
C LEU A 9 -32.17 17.44 -9.85
N LYS A 10 -31.70 18.55 -9.28
CA LYS A 10 -30.49 18.58 -8.43
C LYS A 10 -30.57 17.60 -7.27
N ASN A 11 -31.72 17.53 -6.59
CA ASN A 11 -31.93 16.59 -5.49
C ASN A 11 -31.92 15.12 -5.94
N ARG A 12 -32.44 14.81 -7.14
CA ARG A 12 -32.38 13.46 -7.71
C ARG A 12 -30.94 13.05 -8.03
N ILE A 13 -30.20 13.92 -8.73
CA ILE A 13 -28.79 13.69 -9.07
C ILE A 13 -27.96 13.49 -7.79
N LYS A 14 -28.14 14.34 -6.77
CA LYS A 14 -27.45 14.20 -5.49
C LYS A 14 -27.74 12.85 -4.83
N LYS A 15 -29.00 12.42 -4.79
CA LYS A 15 -29.39 11.11 -4.23
C LYS A 15 -28.79 9.94 -5.00
N GLU A 16 -28.71 10.02 -6.33
CA GLU A 16 -28.07 8.98 -7.16
C GLU A 16 -26.57 8.89 -6.92
N ILE A 17 -25.88 10.04 -6.81
CA ILE A 17 -24.45 10.11 -6.46
C ILE A 17 -24.23 9.50 -5.06
N GLU A 18 -25.02 9.90 -4.07
CA GLU A 18 -24.93 9.36 -2.70
C GLU A 18 -25.17 7.84 -2.66
N LYS A 19 -26.19 7.35 -3.38
CA LYS A 19 -26.48 5.90 -3.48
C LYS A 19 -25.32 5.15 -4.12
N THR A 20 -24.76 5.68 -5.20
CA THR A 20 -23.62 5.09 -5.91
C THR A 20 -22.39 5.03 -5.00
N TYR A 21 -22.10 6.11 -4.28
CA TYR A 21 -20.98 6.17 -3.33
C TYR A 21 -21.14 5.18 -2.18
N LYS A 22 -22.34 5.09 -1.59
CA LYS A 22 -22.65 4.14 -0.51
C LYS A 22 -22.45 2.69 -0.97
N HIS A 23 -22.88 2.36 -2.19
CA HIS A 23 -22.73 1.01 -2.74
C HIS A 23 -21.26 0.65 -2.99
N LYS A 24 -20.49 1.57 -3.59
CA LYS A 24 -19.03 1.37 -3.80
C LYS A 24 -18.29 1.15 -2.47
N ARG A 25 -18.60 1.95 -1.44
CA ARG A 25 -18.01 1.79 -0.10
C ARG A 25 -18.35 0.44 0.54
N LEU A 26 -19.60 -0.03 0.39
CA LEU A 26 -20.02 -1.33 0.91
C LEU A 26 -19.24 -2.46 0.23
N ILE A 27 -19.11 -2.42 -1.10
CA ILE A 27 -18.35 -3.42 -1.87
C ILE A 27 -16.90 -3.49 -1.39
N ILE A 28 -16.23 -2.33 -1.26
CA ILE A 28 -14.84 -2.28 -0.78
C ILE A 28 -14.75 -2.88 0.63
N GLY A 29 -15.65 -2.48 1.53
CA GLY A 29 -15.68 -3.01 2.90
C GLY A 29 -15.90 -4.53 2.96
N THR A 30 -16.79 -5.06 2.14
CA THR A 30 -17.04 -6.51 2.04
C THR A 30 -15.83 -7.26 1.49
N ILE A 31 -15.17 -6.75 0.45
CA ILE A 31 -13.95 -7.35 -0.10
C ILE A 31 -12.84 -7.36 0.96
N SER A 32 -12.62 -6.24 1.65
CA SER A 32 -11.63 -6.16 2.74
C SER A 32 -11.91 -7.16 3.85
N LEU A 33 -13.18 -7.33 4.24
CA LEU A 33 -13.57 -8.31 5.27
C LEU A 33 -13.32 -9.76 4.80
N ILE A 34 -13.65 -10.08 3.54
CA ILE A 34 -13.38 -11.41 2.97
C ILE A 34 -11.88 -11.71 2.98
N VAL A 35 -11.03 -10.73 2.62
CA VAL A 35 -9.57 -10.89 2.66
C VAL A 35 -9.08 -11.15 4.08
N LEU A 36 -9.58 -10.42 5.09
CA LEU A 36 -9.23 -10.65 6.50
C LEU A 36 -9.64 -12.06 6.98
N ILE A 37 -10.85 -12.50 6.62
CA ILE A 37 -11.33 -13.85 6.95
C ILE A 37 -10.44 -14.91 6.28
N MET A 38 -10.05 -14.72 5.03
CA MET A 38 -9.14 -15.63 4.32
C MET A 38 -7.78 -15.72 5.02
N ILE A 39 -7.19 -14.58 5.41
CA ILE A 39 -5.92 -14.56 6.15
C ILE A 39 -6.04 -15.34 7.46
N TYR A 40 -7.13 -15.14 8.21
CA TYR A 40 -7.36 -15.83 9.49
C TYR A 40 -7.52 -17.35 9.30
N LEU A 41 -8.38 -17.78 8.38
CA LEU A 41 -8.68 -19.20 8.16
C LEU A 41 -7.48 -19.98 7.63
N PHE A 42 -6.57 -19.32 6.93
CA PHE A 42 -5.43 -19.97 6.28
C PHE A 42 -4.07 -19.62 6.91
N LYS A 43 -4.06 -19.00 8.10
CA LYS A 43 -2.84 -18.57 8.79
C LYS A 43 -1.82 -19.70 8.99
N ASP A 44 -2.31 -20.92 9.24
CA ASP A 44 -1.49 -22.11 9.51
C ASP A 44 -1.21 -22.93 8.24
N SER A 45 -1.82 -22.54 7.11
CA SER A 45 -1.53 -23.18 5.84
C SER A 45 -0.19 -22.66 5.33
N SER A 46 0.82 -23.53 5.27
CA SER A 46 2.04 -23.31 4.48
C SER A 46 1.78 -23.22 2.97
N SER A 47 0.50 -23.09 2.59
CA SER A 47 0.03 -23.28 1.24
C SER A 47 0.47 -22.11 0.38
N ILE A 48 1.34 -22.46 -0.57
CA ILE A 48 1.68 -21.61 -1.70
C ILE A 48 0.42 -21.02 -2.38
N THR A 49 -0.69 -21.77 -2.33
CA THR A 49 -2.03 -21.36 -2.77
C THR A 49 -2.52 -20.08 -2.11
N LEU A 50 -2.40 -19.93 -0.78
CA LEU A 50 -2.83 -18.71 -0.10
C LEU A 50 -2.07 -17.49 -0.63
N ARG A 51 -0.76 -17.61 -0.81
CA ARG A 51 0.08 -16.49 -1.27
C ARG A 51 -0.26 -16.06 -2.69
N TYR A 52 -0.41 -17.01 -3.61
CA TYR A 52 -0.86 -16.71 -4.96
C TYR A 52 -2.26 -16.10 -4.96
N SER A 53 -3.17 -16.60 -4.12
CA SER A 53 -4.53 -16.07 -4.01
C SER A 53 -4.53 -14.64 -3.49
N THR A 54 -3.77 -14.33 -2.45
CA THR A 54 -3.62 -12.97 -1.91
C THR A 54 -2.95 -12.03 -2.90
N PHE A 55 -1.95 -12.50 -3.64
CA PHE A 55 -1.31 -11.73 -4.70
C PHE A 55 -2.28 -11.39 -5.84
N ILE A 56 -3.05 -12.37 -6.32
CA ILE A 56 -4.08 -12.15 -7.34
C ILE A 56 -5.17 -11.21 -6.79
N ALA A 57 -5.61 -11.42 -5.54
CA ALA A 57 -6.60 -10.58 -4.89
C ALA A 57 -6.13 -9.11 -4.79
N LEU A 58 -4.85 -8.86 -4.51
CA LEU A 58 -4.27 -7.51 -4.52
C LEU A 58 -4.36 -6.86 -5.90
N ILE A 59 -4.01 -7.58 -6.98
CA ILE A 59 -4.08 -7.07 -8.35
C ILE A 59 -5.54 -6.75 -8.73
N VAL A 60 -6.47 -7.67 -8.43
CA VAL A 60 -7.90 -7.49 -8.69
C VAL A 60 -8.44 -6.32 -7.89
N ALA A 61 -8.09 -6.20 -6.61
CA ALA A 61 -8.52 -5.09 -5.76
C ALA A 61 -8.00 -3.75 -6.29
N PHE A 62 -6.75 -3.68 -6.76
CA PHE A 62 -6.21 -2.46 -7.36
C PHE A 62 -6.92 -2.11 -8.68
N TYR A 63 -7.16 -3.08 -9.55
CA TYR A 63 -7.92 -2.90 -10.79
C TYR A 63 -9.35 -2.39 -10.52
N LEU A 64 -10.05 -3.03 -9.57
CA LEU A 64 -11.38 -2.59 -9.16
C LEU A 64 -11.34 -1.18 -8.56
N ALA A 65 -10.36 -0.85 -7.73
CA ALA A 65 -10.21 0.49 -7.19
C ALA A 65 -10.01 1.54 -8.29
N ASP A 66 -9.16 1.27 -9.30
CA ASP A 66 -8.95 2.17 -10.44
C ASP A 66 -10.25 2.44 -11.19
N HIS A 67 -10.98 1.39 -11.56
CA HIS A 67 -12.21 1.51 -12.36
C HIS A 67 -13.41 2.02 -11.57
N LEU A 68 -13.57 1.59 -10.31
CA LEU A 68 -14.67 2.05 -9.47
C LEU A 68 -14.50 3.51 -9.05
N LEU A 69 -13.27 4.01 -8.92
CA LEU A 69 -13.00 5.39 -8.53
C LEU A 69 -12.65 6.31 -9.72
N ASP A 70 -12.61 5.77 -10.95
CA ASP A 70 -12.22 6.48 -12.18
C ASP A 70 -10.87 7.21 -12.03
N ILE A 71 -9.88 6.52 -11.45
CA ILE A 71 -8.54 7.08 -11.22
C ILE A 71 -7.72 7.10 -12.51
N GLN A 72 -8.00 6.21 -13.46
CA GLN A 72 -7.34 6.14 -14.77
C GLN A 72 -5.82 5.95 -14.63
N PHE A 73 -5.39 4.98 -13.82
CA PHE A 73 -3.98 4.67 -13.66
C PHE A 73 -3.35 4.21 -14.99
N LYS A 74 -2.11 4.64 -15.22
CA LYS A 74 -1.29 4.17 -16.36
C LYS A 74 -0.72 2.76 -16.09
N LEU A 75 -0.41 2.01 -17.16
CA LEU A 75 0.19 0.66 -17.11
C LEU A 75 1.38 0.54 -16.14
N LYS A 76 2.25 1.54 -16.09
CA LYS A 76 3.40 1.54 -15.15
C LYS A 76 3.00 1.42 -13.66
N HIS A 77 1.84 1.93 -13.26
CA HIS A 77 1.38 1.82 -11.87
C HIS A 77 0.87 0.40 -11.57
N TYR A 78 0.26 -0.26 -12.56
CA TYR A 78 -0.06 -1.69 -12.46
C TYR A 78 1.21 -2.52 -12.31
N LEU A 79 2.26 -2.20 -13.07
CA LEU A 79 3.57 -2.84 -12.90
C LEU A 79 4.13 -2.62 -11.49
N PHE A 80 3.97 -1.42 -10.92
CA PHE A 80 4.40 -1.16 -9.53
C PHE A 80 3.64 -2.03 -8.52
N ILE A 81 2.34 -2.21 -8.67
CA ILE A 81 1.54 -3.09 -7.80
C ILE A 81 1.94 -4.55 -7.95
N ILE A 82 2.25 -5.00 -9.18
CA ILE A 82 2.78 -6.35 -9.42
C ILE A 82 4.12 -6.52 -8.70
N ILE A 83 5.03 -5.54 -8.77
CA ILE A 83 6.31 -5.57 -8.07
C ILE A 83 6.09 -5.61 -6.56
N ILE A 84 5.27 -4.72 -6.02
CA ILE A 84 4.93 -4.66 -4.58
C ILE A 84 4.37 -6.00 -4.11
N GLY A 85 3.35 -6.54 -4.79
CA GLY A 85 2.75 -7.82 -4.42
C GLY A 85 3.72 -8.99 -4.55
N SER A 86 4.57 -9.02 -5.58
CA SER A 86 5.51 -10.12 -5.78
C SER A 86 6.58 -10.12 -4.69
N THR A 87 7.15 -8.97 -4.36
CA THR A 87 8.19 -8.89 -3.34
C THR A 87 7.60 -9.12 -1.95
N SER A 88 6.48 -8.48 -1.60
CA SER A 88 5.91 -8.59 -0.25
C SER A 88 5.19 -9.93 0.02
N ILE A 89 4.52 -10.52 -0.97
CA ILE A 89 3.67 -11.70 -0.75
C ILE A 89 4.34 -12.98 -1.27
N LEU A 90 4.79 -12.99 -2.54
CA LEU A 90 5.33 -14.21 -3.15
C LEU A 90 6.72 -14.54 -2.62
N PHE A 91 7.57 -13.52 -2.49
CA PHE A 91 8.96 -13.65 -2.03
C PHE A 91 9.13 -13.48 -0.52
N TYR A 92 8.06 -13.56 0.26
CA TYR A 92 8.10 -13.48 1.73
C TYR A 92 9.15 -14.41 2.38
N HIS A 93 9.45 -15.59 1.81
CA HIS A 93 10.48 -16.47 2.36
C HIS A 93 11.89 -15.87 2.37
N LEU A 94 12.18 -14.92 1.48
CA LEU A 94 13.49 -14.26 1.44
C LEU A 94 13.76 -13.47 2.72
N TYR A 95 12.73 -13.04 3.42
CA TYR A 95 12.82 -12.39 4.73
C TYR A 95 13.65 -13.22 5.73
N PHE A 96 13.36 -14.53 5.83
CA PHE A 96 14.02 -15.42 6.79
C PHE A 96 15.40 -15.92 6.36
N ILE A 97 15.78 -15.67 5.11
CA ILE A 97 17.04 -16.14 4.51
C ILE A 97 18.03 -14.98 4.39
N TYR A 98 17.55 -13.80 4.02
CA TYR A 98 18.36 -12.62 3.76
C TYR A 98 17.76 -11.43 4.52
N PRO A 99 18.22 -11.15 5.77
CA PRO A 99 17.70 -10.07 6.60
C PRO A 99 17.62 -8.70 5.94
N GLN A 100 18.56 -8.40 5.04
CA GLN A 100 18.60 -7.11 4.34
C GLN A 100 17.50 -6.98 3.28
N TYR A 101 16.86 -8.08 2.89
CA TYR A 101 15.73 -8.09 1.96
C TYR A 101 14.63 -7.16 2.43
N ASP A 102 14.27 -7.29 3.70
CA ASP A 102 13.21 -6.50 4.33
C ASP A 102 13.51 -5.00 4.29
N LYS A 103 14.73 -4.59 4.67
CA LYS A 103 15.15 -3.18 4.63
C LYS A 103 15.18 -2.61 3.21
N LEU A 104 15.53 -3.42 2.22
CA LEU A 104 15.43 -3.03 0.81
C LEU A 104 13.98 -2.85 0.37
N GLN A 105 13.05 -3.68 0.85
CA GLN A 105 11.61 -3.50 0.59
C GLN A 105 11.10 -2.23 1.25
N HIS A 106 11.43 -2.00 2.51
CA HIS A 106 11.06 -0.77 3.22
C HIS A 106 11.63 0.49 2.58
N PHE A 107 12.70 0.40 1.78
CA PHE A 107 13.16 1.53 0.97
C PHE A 107 12.43 1.65 -0.39
N ILE A 108 12.34 0.55 -1.14
CA ILE A 108 11.86 0.55 -2.53
C ILE A 108 10.34 0.69 -2.61
N LEU A 109 9.59 -0.02 -1.76
CA LEU A 109 8.12 -0.03 -1.84
C LEU A 109 7.53 1.36 -1.57
N PRO A 110 8.01 2.15 -0.58
CA PRO A 110 7.57 3.52 -0.40
C PRO A 110 7.80 4.42 -1.60
N MET A 111 8.90 4.24 -2.34
CA MET A 111 9.13 4.97 -3.60
C MET A 111 8.06 4.65 -4.65
N LEU A 112 7.70 3.37 -4.79
CA LEU A 112 6.66 2.93 -5.73
C LEU A 112 5.28 3.45 -5.34
N ILE A 113 4.93 3.35 -4.05
CA ILE A 113 3.68 3.87 -3.48
C ILE A 113 3.62 5.40 -3.63
N CYS A 114 4.71 6.11 -3.36
CA CYS A 114 4.80 7.55 -3.61
C CYS A 114 4.47 7.87 -5.08
N SER A 115 4.91 7.06 -6.04
CA SER A 115 4.56 7.30 -7.44
C SER A 115 3.07 7.14 -7.74
N ILE A 116 2.39 6.22 -7.07
CA ILE A 116 0.95 5.99 -7.21
C ILE A 116 0.19 7.15 -6.59
N ILE A 117 0.53 7.52 -5.34
CA ILE A 117 -0.12 8.62 -4.62
C ILE A 117 0.13 9.96 -5.33
N PHE A 118 1.36 10.23 -5.76
CA PHE A 118 1.69 11.45 -6.49
C PHE A 118 0.90 11.54 -7.80
N PHE A 119 0.65 10.44 -8.49
CA PHE A 119 -0.20 10.43 -9.69
C PHE A 119 -1.62 10.92 -9.40
N MET A 120 -2.22 10.47 -8.29
CA MET A 120 -3.54 10.92 -7.85
C MET A 120 -3.53 12.41 -7.46
N ILE A 121 -2.56 12.81 -6.63
CA ILE A 121 -2.43 14.19 -6.14
C ILE A 121 -2.11 15.16 -7.29
N ASN A 122 -1.40 14.72 -8.32
CA ASN A 122 -1.01 15.59 -9.43
C ASN A 122 -2.21 16.10 -10.25
N LYS A 123 -3.37 15.43 -10.17
CA LYS A 123 -4.63 15.92 -10.76
C LYS A 123 -5.19 17.16 -10.05
N LEU A 124 -4.75 17.43 -8.82
CA LEU A 124 -5.20 18.59 -8.04
C LEU A 124 -4.46 19.86 -8.48
N LYS A 125 -5.14 21.00 -8.39
CA LYS A 125 -4.60 22.34 -8.68
C LYS A 125 -3.75 22.88 -7.50
N LEU A 126 -2.68 22.15 -7.17
CA LEU A 126 -1.76 22.50 -6.08
C LEU A 126 -0.36 22.81 -6.63
N ALA A 127 0.37 23.69 -5.94
CA ALA A 127 1.79 23.90 -6.21
C ALA A 127 2.59 22.61 -5.97
N LEU A 128 3.65 22.39 -6.74
CA LEU A 128 4.45 21.16 -6.69
C LEU A 128 4.93 20.83 -5.27
N LYS A 129 5.40 21.83 -4.52
CA LYS A 129 5.86 21.64 -3.13
C LYS A 129 4.81 20.93 -2.28
N TRP A 130 3.55 21.38 -2.35
CA TRP A 130 2.45 20.79 -1.61
C TRP A 130 2.10 19.39 -2.11
N LYS A 131 2.14 19.16 -3.43
CA LYS A 131 1.92 17.82 -3.98
C LYS A 131 2.92 16.80 -3.44
N LEU A 132 4.20 17.18 -3.40
CA LEU A 132 5.27 16.32 -2.88
C LEU A 132 5.15 16.13 -1.37
N THR A 133 4.91 17.20 -0.61
CA THR A 133 4.70 17.12 0.85
C THR A 133 3.52 16.19 1.19
N PHE A 134 2.37 16.34 0.53
CA PHE A 134 1.22 15.46 0.76
C PHE A 134 1.52 14.01 0.38
N THR A 135 2.30 13.78 -0.69
CA THR A 135 2.71 12.43 -1.09
C THR A 135 3.56 11.77 -0.01
N VAL A 136 4.60 12.46 0.47
CA VAL A 136 5.49 11.94 1.53
C VAL A 136 4.71 11.66 2.80
N LEU A 137 3.93 12.63 3.29
CA LEU A 137 3.13 12.45 4.50
C LEU A 137 2.11 11.30 4.39
N SER A 138 1.49 11.14 3.21
CA SER A 138 0.54 10.03 3.00
C SER A 138 1.25 8.67 3.05
N VAL A 139 2.42 8.54 2.40
CA VAL A 139 3.18 7.28 2.42
C VAL A 139 3.73 6.99 3.80
N THR A 140 4.29 7.97 4.51
CA THR A 140 4.75 7.78 5.90
C THR A 140 3.61 7.40 6.83
N GLY A 141 2.42 8.00 6.66
CA GLY A 141 1.23 7.61 7.41
C GLY A 141 0.79 6.17 7.12
N ILE A 142 0.82 5.75 5.85
CA ILE A 142 0.52 4.36 5.45
C ILE A 142 1.53 3.40 6.06
N LEU A 143 2.84 3.72 6.00
CA LEU A 143 3.89 2.90 6.63
C LEU A 143 3.66 2.73 8.12
N GLY A 144 3.39 3.83 8.85
CA GLY A 144 3.06 3.75 10.27
C GLY A 144 1.84 2.88 10.57
N MET A 145 0.82 2.88 9.69
CA MET A 145 -0.32 1.96 9.85
C MET A 145 0.05 0.50 9.60
N PHE A 146 0.99 0.21 8.69
CA PHE A 146 1.48 -1.15 8.45
C PHE A 146 2.25 -1.66 9.67
N GLU A 147 3.19 -0.90 10.21
CA GLU A 147 3.94 -1.27 11.43
C GLU A 147 3.02 -1.55 12.63
N ILE A 148 2.02 -0.69 12.85
CA ILE A 148 1.02 -0.90 13.89
C ILE A 148 0.21 -2.18 13.60
N GLY A 149 -0.12 -2.42 12.33
CA GLY A 149 -0.80 -3.63 11.90
C GLY A 149 0.02 -4.89 12.20
N GLU A 150 1.32 -4.87 11.90
CA GLU A 150 2.24 -5.97 12.20
C GLU A 150 2.35 -6.23 13.70
N PHE A 151 2.52 -5.17 14.51
CA PHE A 151 2.49 -5.27 15.97
C PHE A 151 1.21 -5.95 16.48
N ILE A 152 0.05 -5.51 15.99
CA ILE A 152 -1.25 -6.09 16.37
C ILE A 152 -1.31 -7.56 15.95
N LEU A 153 -0.88 -7.87 14.73
CA LEU A 153 -0.90 -9.25 14.23
C LEU A 153 0.04 -10.16 15.02
N ASP A 154 1.22 -9.69 15.40
CA ASP A 154 2.14 -10.44 16.25
C ASP A 154 1.57 -10.66 17.64
N LEU A 155 0.91 -9.65 18.22
CA LEU A 155 0.25 -9.76 19.51
C LEU A 155 -0.85 -10.85 19.53
N PHE A 156 -1.66 -10.94 18.47
CA PHE A 156 -2.81 -11.87 18.43
C PHE A 156 -2.49 -13.23 17.82
N PHE A 157 -1.51 -13.31 16.92
CA PHE A 157 -1.28 -14.48 16.09
C PHE A 157 0.15 -15.02 16.15
N ASN A 158 1.09 -14.33 16.81
CA ASN A 158 2.49 -14.73 16.95
C ASN A 158 3.15 -15.03 15.58
N LEU A 159 2.92 -14.15 14.60
CA LEU A 159 3.35 -14.33 13.21
C LEU A 159 4.82 -13.98 12.98
N LYS A 160 5.46 -13.29 13.93
CA LYS A 160 6.87 -12.85 13.87
C LYS A 160 7.10 -11.93 12.66
N LEU A 161 6.20 -10.97 12.48
CA LEU A 161 6.28 -9.95 11.44
C LEU A 161 7.27 -8.85 11.84
N GLN A 162 7.30 -8.50 13.13
CA GLN A 162 8.24 -7.53 13.68
C GLN A 162 9.49 -8.20 14.27
N GLY A 163 10.66 -7.64 13.98
CA GLY A 163 11.95 -8.13 14.44
C GLY A 163 12.61 -9.02 13.39
N VAL A 164 13.93 -8.92 13.23
CA VAL A 164 14.63 -9.72 12.22
C VAL A 164 14.86 -11.14 12.74
N TYR A 165 14.27 -12.13 12.07
CA TYR A 165 14.46 -13.55 12.37
C TYR A 165 15.24 -14.27 11.28
N ILE A 166 16.30 -14.98 11.65
CA ILE A 166 16.99 -15.93 10.76
C ILE A 166 16.55 -17.35 11.09
N ARG A 167 16.26 -18.12 10.04
CA ARG A 167 16.07 -19.57 10.16
C ARG A 167 17.43 -20.26 10.22
N ASP A 168 17.64 -21.10 11.23
CA ASP A 168 18.83 -21.95 11.29
C ASP A 168 18.84 -22.96 10.13
N LEU A 169 19.99 -23.10 9.46
CA LEU A 169 20.21 -24.02 8.35
C LEU A 169 20.12 -25.49 8.79
N THR A 170 20.23 -25.75 10.10
CA THR A 170 20.12 -27.10 10.70
C THR A 170 18.70 -27.67 10.71
N GLY A 171 17.70 -26.92 10.22
CA GLY A 171 16.37 -27.44 9.91
C GLY A 171 15.38 -27.50 11.09
N LEU A 172 15.84 -27.19 12.31
CA LEU A 172 14.93 -27.00 13.45
C LEU A 172 14.20 -25.67 13.28
N GLU A 173 12.91 -25.62 13.60
CA GLU A 173 12.03 -24.42 13.57
C GLU A 173 12.44 -23.31 14.56
N LYS A 174 13.70 -23.29 14.98
CA LYS A 174 14.28 -22.25 15.81
C LYS A 174 14.63 -21.06 14.93
N PHE A 175 13.89 -19.99 15.15
CA PHE A 175 14.21 -18.67 14.61
C PHE A 175 15.13 -17.97 15.61
N ASN A 176 16.31 -17.56 15.14
CA ASN A 176 17.22 -16.75 15.90
C ASN A 176 16.86 -15.27 15.67
N LEU A 177 16.54 -14.57 16.75
CA LEU A 177 16.30 -13.13 16.71
C LEU A 177 17.63 -12.39 16.54
N LEU A 178 17.80 -11.68 15.43
CA LEU A 178 18.96 -10.85 15.17
C LEU A 178 18.77 -9.40 15.63
N LEU A 179 17.56 -8.88 15.47
CA LEU A 179 17.19 -7.51 15.82
C LEU A 179 15.88 -7.56 16.57
N ASN A 180 15.78 -6.84 17.68
CA ASN A 180 14.54 -6.82 18.46
C ASN A 180 13.41 -6.16 17.64
N PRO A 181 12.14 -6.45 17.95
CA PRO A 181 11.00 -5.90 17.22
C PRO A 181 10.94 -4.37 17.17
N LEU A 182 11.32 -3.68 18.24
CA LEU A 182 11.24 -2.23 18.32
C LEU A 182 12.28 -1.54 17.41
N ASP A 183 13.52 -1.99 17.46
CA ASP A 183 14.62 -1.48 16.64
C ASP A 183 14.36 -1.78 15.15
N ASP A 184 13.75 -2.93 14.87
CA ASP A 184 13.30 -3.31 13.53
C ASP A 184 12.24 -2.34 12.98
N THR A 185 11.16 -2.12 13.74
CA THR A 185 10.11 -1.14 13.40
C THR A 185 10.69 0.26 13.18
N MET A 186 11.63 0.69 14.03
CA MET A 186 12.28 2.00 13.88
C MET A 186 13.15 2.05 12.61
N ALA A 187 13.84 0.96 12.28
CA ALA A 187 14.60 0.86 11.05
C ALA A 187 13.66 0.93 9.82
N ASP A 188 12.55 0.20 9.82
CA ASP A 188 11.61 0.14 8.70
C ASP A 188 10.93 1.47 8.42
N LEU A 189 10.48 2.16 9.47
CA LEU A 189 10.00 3.54 9.35
C LEU A 189 11.09 4.47 8.81
N SER A 190 12.32 4.33 9.27
CA SER A 190 13.45 5.15 8.81
C SER A 190 13.74 4.91 7.32
N PHE A 191 13.86 3.66 6.89
CA PHE A 191 14.07 3.30 5.48
C PHE A 191 12.90 3.76 4.61
N GLY A 192 11.66 3.65 5.09
CA GLY A 192 10.49 4.08 4.35
C GLY A 192 10.34 5.59 4.22
N ILE A 193 10.71 6.36 5.25
CA ILE A 193 10.81 7.81 5.16
C ILE A 193 11.91 8.20 4.17
N LEU A 194 13.09 7.58 4.24
CA LEU A 194 14.20 7.84 3.32
C LEU A 194 13.82 7.55 1.86
N GLY A 195 13.17 6.41 1.59
CA GLY A 195 12.66 6.07 0.26
C GLY A 195 11.65 7.10 -0.25
N SER A 196 10.73 7.54 0.60
CA SER A 196 9.75 8.57 0.26
C SER A 196 10.39 9.92 -0.07
N LEU A 197 11.37 10.35 0.72
CA LEU A 197 12.14 11.58 0.49
C LEU A 197 12.99 11.50 -0.79
N PHE A 198 13.59 10.33 -1.07
CA PHE A 198 14.33 10.09 -2.29
C PHE A 198 13.42 10.24 -3.52
N TYR A 199 12.21 9.65 -3.50
CA TYR A 199 11.22 9.85 -4.55
C TYR A 199 10.86 11.33 -4.73
N ALA A 200 10.57 12.04 -3.64
CA ALA A 200 10.18 13.45 -3.70
C ALA A 200 11.29 14.33 -4.32
N THR A 201 12.54 14.06 -3.95
CA THR A 201 13.74 14.73 -4.49
C THR A 201 13.87 14.46 -5.99
N TYR A 202 13.78 13.20 -6.41
CA TYR A 202 13.79 12.82 -7.83
C TYR A 202 12.69 13.53 -8.63
N ALA A 203 11.46 13.55 -8.11
CA ALA A 203 10.31 14.18 -8.76
C ALA A 203 10.49 15.71 -8.87
N TRP A 204 11.02 16.35 -7.82
CA TRP A 204 11.36 17.78 -7.83
C TRP A 204 12.37 18.12 -8.93
N ILE A 205 13.48 17.37 -9.00
CA ILE A 205 14.53 17.59 -10.00
C ILE A 205 13.96 17.46 -11.42
N LYS A 206 13.20 16.39 -11.66
CA LYS A 206 12.57 16.12 -12.97
C LYS A 206 11.62 17.24 -13.39
N TYR A 207 10.78 17.72 -12.47
CA TYR A 207 9.86 18.81 -12.75
C TYR A 207 10.59 20.14 -13.01
N SER A 208 11.64 20.41 -12.23
CA SER A 208 12.45 21.63 -12.36
C SER A 208 13.14 21.70 -13.72
N LYS A 209 13.65 20.57 -14.24
CA LYS A 209 14.20 20.48 -15.59
C LYS A 209 13.14 20.73 -16.66
N TYR A 210 11.94 20.17 -16.52
CA TYR A 210 10.84 20.37 -17.48
C TYR A 210 10.37 21.82 -17.55
N LYS A 211 10.31 22.53 -16.41
CA LYS A 211 9.93 23.95 -16.37
C LYS A 211 10.95 24.85 -17.08
N LYS A 212 12.24 24.53 -17.05
CA LYS A 212 13.29 25.33 -17.73
C LYS A 212 13.27 25.21 -19.26
N MET A 213 12.63 24.18 -19.80
CA MET A 213 12.53 23.94 -21.25
C MET A 213 11.28 24.58 -21.89
N LYS A 214 10.44 25.23 -21.09
CA LYS A 214 9.26 25.99 -21.54
C LYS A 214 9.47 27.46 -21.24
#